data_AF-A0A7W1NYU1-F1
#
_entry.id   AF-A0A7W1NYU1-F1
#
_cell.length_a   1.000
_cell.length_b   1.000
_cell.length_c   1.000
_cell.angle_alpha   90.00
_cell.angle_beta   90.00
_cell.angle_gamma   90.00
#
_symmetry.space_group_name_H-M   'P 1'
#
loop_
_entity.id
_entity.type
_entity.pdbx_description
1 polymer ?
#
loop_
_entity_poly.entity_id
_entity_poly.type
_entity_poly.pdbx_seq_one_letter_code
_entity_poly.pdbx_strand_id
1 'polypeptide(L)'
;MQKYHASNQMTFGGFITLLVLAIISAAALGGVLFALDYYLHFYLILMFPLFAGAIAGGLLARGVQVGKVRSPIVAGIIGLLCGLLMYGVYHTA
;
A
#
# COMPACT_ATOMS: atom_id res chain seq x y z
N MET A 1 8.40 29.94 22.04
CA MET A 1 7.47 28.88 21.61
C MET A 1 8.24 27.56 21.61
N GLN A 2 7.87 26.58 22.44
CA GLN A 2 8.50 25.25 22.40
C GLN A 2 8.17 24.59 21.05
N LYS A 3 9.19 24.08 20.34
CA LYS A 3 9.00 23.31 19.11
C LYS A 3 8.24 22.03 19.44
N TYR A 4 7.07 21.83 18.83
CA TYR A 4 6.32 20.58 18.93
C TYR A 4 7.21 19.42 18.46
N HIS A 5 7.46 18.46 19.35
CA HIS A 5 8.22 17.26 19.04
C HIS A 5 7.22 16.10 18.92
N ALA A 6 6.95 15.65 17.70
CA ALA A 6 6.06 14.51 17.48
C ALA A 6 6.67 13.28 18.16
N SER A 7 5.93 12.62 19.05
CA SER A 7 6.42 11.44 19.78
C SER A 7 6.69 10.24 18.87
N ASN A 8 6.29 10.31 17.59
CA ASN A 8 6.42 9.25 16.59
C ASN A 8 5.83 7.90 17.02
N GLN A 9 5.01 7.90 18.07
CA GLN A 9 4.42 6.69 18.63
C GLN A 9 3.26 6.22 17.77
N MET A 10 3.19 4.91 17.64
CA MET A 10 2.17 4.19 16.91
C MET A 10 1.43 3.28 17.89
N THR A 11 0.11 3.19 17.75
CA THR A 11 -0.66 2.20 18.49
C THR A 11 -0.54 0.85 17.79
N PHE A 12 -0.44 -0.24 18.56
CA PHE A 12 -0.36 -1.60 18.00
C PHE A 12 -1.56 -1.93 17.09
N GLY A 13 -2.76 -1.46 17.46
CA GLY A 13 -3.95 -1.59 16.61
C GLY A 13 -3.82 -0.87 15.27
N GLY A 14 -3.27 0.35 15.25
CA GLY A 14 -3.00 1.10 14.02
C GLY A 14 -1.99 0.42 13.11
N PHE A 15 -1.07 -0.37 13.66
CA PHE A 15 -0.11 -1.15 12.88
C PHE A 15 -0.77 -2.32 12.19
N ILE A 16 -1.57 -3.08 12.93
CA ILE A 16 -2.30 -4.22 12.38
C ILE A 16 -3.26 -3.76 11.29
N THR A 17 -4.01 -2.67 11.51
CA THR A 17 -4.96 -2.18 10.49
C THR A 17 -4.24 -1.77 9.21
N LEU A 18 -3.10 -1.08 9.31
CA LEU A 18 -2.33 -0.67 8.14
C LEU A 18 -1.73 -1.87 7.40
N LEU A 19 -1.24 -2.88 8.13
CA LEU A 19 -0.70 -4.11 7.56
C LEU A 19 -1.77 -4.92 6.83
N VAL A 20 -2.94 -5.11 7.44
CA VAL A 20 -4.07 -5.80 6.82
C VAL A 20 -4.53 -5.06 5.57
N LEU A 21 -4.63 -3.73 5.64
CA LEU A 21 -4.98 -2.91 4.48
C LEU A 21 -3.96 -3.06 3.35
N ALA A 22 -2.66 -3.11 3.67
CA ALA A 22 -1.60 -3.33 2.69
C ALA A 22 -1.75 -4.69 1.99
N ILE A 23 -1.98 -5.76 2.74
CA ILE A 23 -2.15 -7.11 2.18
C ILE A 23 -3.37 -7.16 1.26
N ILE A 24 -4.51 -6.65 1.70
CA ILE A 24 -5.75 -6.64 0.91
C ILE A 24 -5.59 -5.81 -0.35
N SER A 25 -5.00 -4.61 -0.24
CA SER A 25 -4.79 -3.72 -1.38
C SER A 25 -3.83 -4.32 -2.40
N ALA A 26 -2.75 -4.95 -1.93
CA ALA A 26 -1.78 -5.63 -2.77
C ALA A 26 -2.39 -6.82 -3.50
N ALA A 27 -3.14 -7.67 -2.81
CA ALA A 27 -3.81 -8.83 -3.41
C ALA A 27 -4.86 -8.40 -4.44
N ALA A 28 -5.70 -7.43 -4.11
CA ALA A 28 -6.74 -6.95 -5.02
C ALA A 28 -6.15 -6.31 -6.28
N LEU A 29 -5.21 -5.36 -6.13
CA LEU A 29 -4.65 -4.64 -7.27
C LEU A 29 -3.67 -5.50 -8.07
N GLY A 30 -2.88 -6.35 -7.41
CA GLY A 30 -2.01 -7.30 -8.09
C GLY A 30 -2.81 -8.31 -8.93
N GLY A 31 -3.91 -8.83 -8.37
CA GLY A 31 -4.82 -9.71 -9.11
C GLY A 31 -5.52 -9.02 -10.28
N VAL A 32 -5.91 -7.75 -10.12
CA VAL A 32 -6.45 -6.95 -11.24
C VAL A 32 -5.41 -6.75 -12.34
N LEU A 33 -4.17 -6.39 -11.99
CA LEU A 33 -3.08 -6.24 -12.95
C LEU A 33 -2.82 -7.56 -13.71
N PHE A 34 -2.80 -8.68 -12.99
CA PHE A 34 -2.66 -10.00 -13.58
C PHE A 34 -3.81 -10.30 -14.55
N ALA A 35 -5.05 -10.07 -14.14
CA ALA A 35 -6.23 -10.34 -14.97
C ALA A 35 -6.24 -9.47 -16.24
N LEU A 36 -5.83 -8.20 -16.14
CA LEU A 36 -5.72 -7.31 -17.30
C LEU A 36 -4.67 -7.80 -18.30
N ASP A 37 -3.51 -8.26 -17.81
CA ASP A 37 -2.45 -8.79 -18.66
C ASP A 37 -2.85 -10.13 -19.30
N TYR A 38 -3.37 -11.06 -18.49
CA TYR A 38 -3.70 -12.42 -18.90
C TYR A 38 -4.93 -12.49 -19.83
N TYR A 39 -6.03 -11.80 -19.51
CA TYR A 39 -7.30 -11.93 -20.25
C TYR A 39 -7.49 -10.91 -21.37
N LEU A 40 -7.00 -9.68 -21.18
CA LEU A 40 -7.20 -8.60 -22.16
C LEU A 40 -6.00 -8.42 -23.09
N HIS A 41 -4.87 -9.09 -22.83
CA HIS A 41 -3.61 -8.94 -23.55
C HIS A 41 -3.20 -7.47 -23.75
N PHE A 42 -3.65 -6.61 -22.82
CA PHE A 42 -3.51 -5.18 -22.91
C PHE A 42 -2.84 -4.71 -21.63
N TYR A 43 -1.51 -4.60 -21.68
CA TYR A 43 -0.71 -4.21 -20.53
C TYR A 43 0.20 -3.03 -20.86
N LEU A 44 -0.15 -1.85 -20.35
CA LEU A 44 0.74 -0.69 -20.41
C LEU A 44 1.74 -0.79 -19.27
N ILE A 45 2.93 -1.29 -19.60
CA ILE A 45 4.05 -1.60 -18.70
C ILE A 45 4.30 -0.52 -17.65
N LEU A 46 4.18 0.77 -18.00
CA LEU A 46 4.40 1.88 -17.07
C LEU A 46 3.12 2.42 -16.44
N MET A 47 2.04 2.58 -17.21
CA MET A 47 0.85 3.26 -16.70
C MET A 47 0.09 2.42 -15.67
N PHE A 48 -0.05 1.12 -15.89
CA PHE A 48 -0.86 0.27 -15.03
C PHE A 48 -0.26 0.10 -13.63
N PRO A 49 1.05 -0.20 -13.48
CA PRO A 49 1.70 -0.20 -12.17
C PRO A 49 1.65 1.16 -11.47
N LEU A 50 1.74 2.25 -12.24
CA LEU A 50 1.70 3.60 -11.68
C LEU A 50 0.31 3.94 -11.12
N PHE A 51 -0.76 3.59 -11.84
CA PHE A 51 -2.13 3.72 -11.33
C PHE A 51 -2.39 2.82 -10.13
N ALA A 52 -1.96 1.55 -10.19
CA ALA A 52 -2.13 0.62 -9.07
C ALA A 52 -1.37 1.11 -7.82
N GLY A 53 -0.14 1.59 -7.98
CA GLY A 53 0.65 2.19 -6.91
C GLY A 53 0.00 3.45 -6.34
N ALA A 54 -0.56 4.32 -7.18
CA ALA A 54 -1.28 5.51 -6.74
C ALA A 54 -2.56 5.17 -5.95
N ILE A 55 -3.33 4.17 -6.41
CA ILE A 55 -4.53 3.71 -5.71
C ILE A 55 -4.16 3.07 -4.37
N ALA A 56 -3.18 2.16 -4.34
CA ALA A 56 -2.70 1.54 -3.11
C ALA A 56 -2.15 2.57 -2.12
N GLY A 57 -1.35 3.53 -2.61
CA GLY A 57 -0.82 4.63 -1.82
C GLY A 57 -1.93 5.50 -1.23
N GLY A 58 -2.97 5.80 -2.00
CA GLY A 58 -4.16 6.52 -1.53
C GLY A 58 -4.93 5.78 -0.44
N LEU A 59 -5.14 4.46 -0.61
CA LEU A 59 -5.77 3.61 0.39
C LEU A 59 -4.94 3.55 1.68
N LEU A 60 -3.63 3.34 1.58
CA LEU A 60 -2.73 3.33 2.72
C LEU A 60 -2.64 4.68 3.42
N ALA A 61 -2.66 5.79 2.68
CA ALA A 61 -2.70 7.13 3.27
C ALA A 61 -3.96 7.34 4.13
N ARG A 62 -5.11 6.83 3.69
CA ARG A 62 -6.32 6.79 4.51
C ARG A 62 -6.17 5.87 5.71
N GLY A 63 -5.55 4.69 5.53
CA GLY A 63 -5.23 3.77 6.62
C GLY A 63 -4.35 4.40 7.70
N VAL A 64 -3.34 5.19 7.31
CA VAL A 64 -2.46 5.93 8.23
C VAL A 64 -3.26 6.93 9.07
N GLN A 65 -4.19 7.65 8.44
CA GLN A 65 -5.05 8.62 9.13
C GLN A 65 -5.99 7.94 10.13
N VAL A 66 -6.67 6.85 9.71
CA VAL A 66 -7.62 6.10 10.55
C VAL A 66 -6.91 5.36 11.69
N GLY A 67 -5.80 4.69 11.39
CA GLY A 67 -4.98 3.96 12.35
C GLY A 67 -4.15 4.86 13.27
N LYS A 68 -4.19 6.19 13.06
CA LYS A 68 -3.39 7.18 13.80
C LYS A 68 -1.90 6.82 13.79
N VAL A 69 -1.40 6.35 12.66
CA VAL A 69 0.02 5.99 12.47
C VAL A 69 0.81 7.27 12.30
N ARG A 70 1.53 7.69 13.35
CA ARG A 70 2.26 8.96 13.34
C ARG A 70 3.71 8.84 12.85
N SER A 71 4.21 7.61 12.69
CA SER A 71 5.57 7.36 12.22
C SER A 71 5.63 7.29 10.69
N PRO A 72 6.27 8.26 10.00
CA PRO A 72 6.37 8.26 8.54
C PRO A 72 7.25 7.10 8.03
N ILE A 73 8.25 6.68 8.84
CA ILE A 73 9.13 5.56 8.49
C ILE A 73 8.34 4.26 8.43
N VAL A 74 7.49 4.00 9.43
CA VAL A 74 6.68 2.77 9.48
C VAL A 74 5.66 2.76 8.35
N ALA A 75 4.99 3.88 8.09
CA ALA A 75 4.08 4.00 6.96
C ALA A 75 4.79 3.74 5.61
N GLY A 76 6.01 4.27 5.44
CA GLY A 76 6.84 4.03 4.26
C GLY A 76 7.22 2.56 4.08
N ILE A 77 7.66 1.89 5.16
CA ILE A 77 8.00 0.45 5.13
C ILE A 77 6.78 -0.39 4.75
N ILE A 78 5.60 -0.08 5.32
CA ILE A 78 4.36 -0.80 4.97
C ILE A 78 3.94 -0.53 3.52
N GLY A 79 4.12 0.71 3.03
CA GLY A 79 3.92 1.03 1.61
C GLY A 79 4.83 0.24 0.68
N LEU A 80 6.12 0.12 1.02
CA LEU A 80 7.07 -0.71 0.27
C LEU A 80 6.69 -2.19 0.29
N LEU A 81 6.31 -2.72 1.46
CA LEU A 81 5.80 -4.07 1.61
C LEU A 81 4.55 -4.30 0.74
N CYS A 82 3.62 -3.35 0.71
CA CYS A 82 2.44 -3.41 -0.16
C CYS A 82 2.83 -3.52 -1.64
N GLY A 83 3.82 -2.73 -2.10
CA GLY A 83 4.32 -2.80 -3.47
C GLY A 83 4.98 -4.14 -3.80
N LEU A 84 5.82 -4.65 -2.88
CA LEU A 84 6.45 -5.97 -3.01
C LEU A 84 5.41 -7.10 -3.08
N LEU A 85 4.41 -7.07 -2.21
CA LEU A 85 3.31 -8.04 -2.22
C LEU A 85 2.50 -7.94 -3.51
N MET A 86 2.21 -6.73 -3.98
CA MET A 86 1.47 -6.53 -5.23
C MET A 86 2.23 -7.08 -6.43
N TYR A 87 3.54 -6.83 -6.50
CA TYR A 87 4.42 -7.39 -7.53
C TYR A 87 4.44 -8.92 -7.46
N GLY A 88 4.55 -9.47 -6.25
CA GLY A 88 4.48 -10.92 -6.03
C GLY A 88 3.19 -11.50 -6.58
N VAL A 89 2.03 -10.95 -6.20
CA VAL A 89 0.71 -11.41 -6.66
C VAL A 89 0.60 -11.30 -8.19
N TYR A 90 1.01 -10.18 -8.79
CA TYR A 90 0.99 -10.01 -10.24
C TYR A 90 1.81 -11.08 -10.98
N HIS A 91 2.97 -11.46 -10.43
CA HIS A 91 3.88 -12.39 -11.10
C HIS A 91 3.57 -13.88 -10.83
N THR A 92 2.86 -14.20 -9.75
CA THR A 92 2.58 -15.59 -9.36
C THR A 92 1.14 -16.03 -9.57
N ALA A 93 0.20 -15.10 -9.71
CA ALA A 93 -1.19 -15.42 -10.07
C ALA A 93 -1.27 -16.01 -11.49
#